data_AF-A0A3M1SC00-F1
#
_entry.id   AF-A0A3M1SC00-F1
#
_cell.length_a   1.000
_cell.length_b   1.000
_cell.length_c   1.000
_cell.angle_alpha   90.00
_cell.angle_beta   90.00
_cell.angle_gamma   90.00
#
_symmetry.space_group_name_H-M   'P 1'
#
loop_
_entity.id
_entity.type
_entity.pdbx_description
1 polymer ?
#
loop_
_entity_poly.entity_id
_entity_poly.type
_entity_poly.pdbx_seq_one_letter_code
_entity_poly.pdbx_strand_id
1 'polypeptide(L)'
;VNGKLRFENSMNLEDTKFVAEVNSVRELNLYLQSGWVLILSYIKYYTDRQEPCFVVAWQKETEPIIPETLDSWELKEIDRYR
;
A
#
# COMPACT_ATOMS: atom_id res chain seq x y z
N VAL A 1 1.91 -0.40 -40.11
CA VAL A 1 2.15 -1.19 -38.88
C VAL A 1 1.72 -0.32 -37.71
N ASN A 2 0.46 -0.41 -37.28
CA ASN A 2 -0.05 0.38 -36.14
C ASN A 2 -0.19 -0.54 -34.94
N GLY A 3 0.85 -0.57 -34.11
CA GLY A 3 0.83 -1.21 -32.80
C GLY A 3 -0.11 -0.44 -31.89
N LYS A 4 -1.36 -0.90 -31.79
CA LYS A 4 -2.28 -0.51 -30.73
C LYS A 4 -1.62 -0.96 -29.43
N LEU A 5 -1.05 -0.01 -28.68
CA LEU A 5 -0.64 -0.25 -27.30
C LEU A 5 -1.90 -0.67 -26.55
N ARG A 6 -2.06 -1.98 -26.34
CA ARG A 6 -3.06 -2.50 -25.42
C ARG A 6 -2.54 -2.13 -24.03
N PHE A 7 -3.11 -1.09 -23.46
CA PHE A 7 -3.09 -0.92 -22.01
C PHE A 7 -3.93 -2.08 -21.46
N GLU A 8 -3.26 -3.19 -21.12
CA GLU A 8 -3.88 -4.30 -20.38
C GLU A 8 -4.34 -3.74 -19.03
N ASN A 9 -5.67 -3.84 -18.79
CA ASN A 9 -6.42 -3.42 -17.60
C ASN A 9 -6.06 -2.04 -17.04
N SER A 10 -6.82 -1.02 -17.43
CA SER A 10 -6.90 0.22 -16.66
C SER A 10 -7.35 -0.13 -15.24
N MET A 11 -6.46 0.02 -14.25
CA MET A 11 -6.82 -0.01 -12.83
C MET A 11 -7.82 1.12 -12.60
N ASN A 12 -9.11 0.79 -12.52
CA ASN A 12 -10.16 1.76 -12.28
C ASN A 12 -10.43 1.83 -10.78
N LEU A 13 -10.58 3.03 -10.25
CA LEU A 13 -10.94 3.23 -8.84
C LEU A 13 -12.30 2.57 -8.51
N GLU A 14 -13.17 2.45 -9.51
CA GLU A 14 -14.50 1.83 -9.41
C GLU A 14 -14.43 0.34 -8.99
N ASP A 15 -13.31 -0.34 -9.26
CA ASP A 15 -13.11 -1.74 -8.87
C ASP A 15 -12.71 -1.90 -7.38
N THR A 16 -12.58 -0.79 -6.64
CA THR A 16 -12.14 -0.79 -5.24
C THR A 16 -13.23 -1.31 -4.30
N LYS A 17 -12.92 -2.41 -3.61
CA LYS A 17 -13.83 -3.00 -2.61
C LYS A 17 -13.43 -2.67 -1.19
N PHE A 18 -12.12 -2.67 -0.93
CA PHE A 18 -11.56 -2.35 0.39
C PHE A 18 -10.40 -1.38 0.23
N VAL A 19 -10.20 -0.57 1.26
CA VAL A 19 -9.08 0.35 1.38
C VAL A 19 -8.39 0.17 2.72
N ALA A 20 -7.08 0.36 2.73
CA ALA A 20 -6.29 0.46 3.95
C ALA A 20 -5.31 1.63 3.82
N GLU A 21 -5.07 2.32 4.95
CA GLU A 21 -4.04 3.35 5.06
C GLU A 21 -2.87 2.78 5.87
N VAL A 22 -1.65 2.92 5.33
CA VAL A 22 -0.41 2.52 6.00
C VAL A 22 0.57 3.68 5.99
N ASN A 23 1.41 3.78 7.03
CA ASN A 23 2.27 4.95 7.25
C ASN A 23 3.77 4.64 7.15
N SER A 24 4.12 3.42 6.71
CA SER A 24 5.50 3.02 6.48
C SER A 24 5.68 2.34 5.13
N VAL A 25 6.84 2.55 4.51
CA VAL A 25 7.23 1.87 3.25
C VAL A 25 7.25 0.35 3.43
N ARG A 26 7.58 -0.11 4.64
CA ARG A 26 7.62 -1.54 4.96
C ARG A 26 6.22 -2.17 4.91
N GLU A 27 5.25 -1.57 5.58
CA GLU A 27 3.85 -2.04 5.54
C GLU A 27 3.29 -1.93 4.13
N LEU A 28 3.53 -0.82 3.43
CA LEU A 28 3.15 -0.68 2.02
C LEU A 28 3.63 -1.88 1.20
N ASN A 29 4.91 -2.25 1.32
CA ASN A 29 5.46 -3.36 0.57
C ASN A 29 4.79 -4.70 0.92
N LEU A 30 4.43 -4.94 2.19
CA LEU A 30 3.70 -6.14 2.58
C LEU A 30 2.32 -6.20 1.93
N TYR A 31 1.58 -5.09 1.92
CA TYR A 31 0.28 -5.02 1.26
C TYR A 31 0.41 -5.23 -0.26
N LEU A 32 1.38 -4.59 -0.91
CA LEU A 32 1.63 -4.78 -2.35
C LEU A 32 1.97 -6.23 -2.70
N GLN A 33 2.80 -6.89 -1.88
CA GLN A 33 3.15 -8.31 -2.05
C GLN A 33 1.94 -9.23 -1.89
N SER A 34 1.00 -8.88 -1.01
CA SER A 34 -0.28 -9.58 -0.84
C SER A 34 -1.26 -9.35 -1.99
N GLY A 35 -0.90 -8.50 -2.96
CA GLY A 35 -1.68 -8.24 -4.18
C GLY A 35 -2.65 -7.06 -4.07
N TRP A 36 -2.45 -6.18 -3.09
CA TRP A 36 -3.10 -4.86 -3.06
C TRP A 36 -2.47 -3.91 -4.08
N VAL A 37 -3.19 -2.85 -4.41
CA VAL A 37 -2.77 -1.83 -5.37
C VAL A 37 -2.60 -0.50 -4.66
N LEU A 38 -1.49 0.21 -4.86
CA LEU A 38 -1.32 1.58 -4.37
C LEU A 38 -2.19 2.53 -5.22
N ILE A 39 -3.08 3.28 -4.56
CA ILE A 39 -3.99 4.23 -5.24
C ILE A 39 -3.74 5.69 -4.87
N LEU A 40 -3.12 5.96 -3.72
CA LEU A 40 -2.75 7.31 -3.30
C LEU A 40 -1.51 7.28 -2.41
N SER A 41 -0.61 8.24 -2.61
CA SER A 41 0.48 8.53 -1.70
C SER A 41 0.50 10.02 -1.41
N TYR A 42 0.60 10.38 -0.13
CA TYR A 42 0.66 11.76 0.33
C TYR A 42 1.51 11.89 1.58
N ILE A 43 1.86 13.13 1.93
CA ILE A 43 2.52 13.45 3.19
C ILE A 43 1.50 14.08 4.12
N LYS A 44 1.38 13.52 5.32
CA LYS A 44 0.62 14.14 6.40
C LYS A 44 1.55 15.05 7.20
N TYR A 45 1.23 16.33 7.21
CA TYR A 45 1.96 17.34 7.95
C TYR A 45 1.36 17.50 9.35
N TYR A 46 2.21 17.40 10.36
CA TYR A 46 1.91 17.79 11.73
C TYR A 46 2.77 19.00 12.09
N THR A 47 2.49 19.63 13.23
CA THR A 47 3.19 20.84 13.69
C THR A 47 4.72 20.66 13.76
N ASP A 48 5.17 19.44 14.06
CA ASP A 48 6.56 19.09 14.38
C ASP A 48 7.15 17.97 13.51
N ARG A 49 6.32 17.29 12.70
CA ARG A 49 6.74 16.11 11.93
C ARG A 49 6.00 15.97 10.62
N GLN A 50 6.61 15.21 9.70
CA GLN A 50 6.00 14.80 8.44
C GLN A 50 6.02 13.28 8.40
N GLU A 51 4.87 12.69 8.05
CA GLU A 51 4.74 11.23 7.96
C GLU A 51 4.21 10.87 6.56
N PRO A 52 4.86 9.92 5.86
CA PRO A 52 4.31 9.41 4.62
C PRO A 52 3.06 8.57 4.92
N CYS A 53 2.03 8.76 4.11
CA CYS A 53 0.81 7.97 4.13
C CYS A 53 0.60 7.35 2.75
N PHE A 54 0.20 6.08 2.75
CA PHE A 54 -0.11 5.32 1.55
C PHE A 54 -1.49 4.72 1.68
N VAL A 55 -2.33 4.92 0.68
CA VAL A 55 -3.64 4.28 0.59
C VAL A 55 -3.55 3.16 -0.44
N VAL A 56 -3.83 1.94 0.00
CA VAL A 56 -3.89 0.75 -0.85
C VAL A 56 -5.32 0.27 -1.00
N ALA A 57 -5.64 -0.25 -2.18
CA ALA A 57 -6.94 -0.77 -2.54
C ALA A 57 -6.88 -2.27 -2.83
N TRP A 58 -7.89 -3.00 -2.34
CA TRP A 58 -8.17 -4.35 -2.79
C TRP A 58 -9.25 -4.32 -3.85
N GLN A 59 -8.91 -4.79 -5.04
CA GLN A 59 -9.77 -4.74 -6.22
C GLN A 59 -10.14 -6.13 -6.74
N LYS A 60 -9.72 -7.21 -6.07
CA LYS A 60 -10.06 -8.58 -6.45
C LYS A 60 -11.44 -8.95 -5.89
N GLU A 61 -12.09 -9.91 -6.54
CA GLU A 61 -13.38 -10.44 -6.09
C GLU A 61 -13.31 -11.22 -4.78
N THR A 62 -12.14 -11.75 -4.44
CA THR A 62 -11.92 -12.55 -3.22
C THR A 62 -11.82 -11.67 -1.97
N GLU A 63 -11.85 -12.30 -0.79
CA GLU A 63 -11.52 -11.61 0.45
C GLU A 63 -10.10 -11.03 0.43
N PRO A 64 -9.88 -9.85 1.05
CA PRO A 64 -8.57 -9.22 1.10
C PRO A 64 -7.61 -10.00 2.00
N ILE A 65 -6.37 -10.17 1.53
CA ILE A 65 -5.28 -10.73 2.34
C ILE A 65 -4.66 -9.59 3.15
N ILE A 66 -4.93 -9.56 4.45
CA ILE A 66 -4.35 -8.56 5.36
C ILE A 66 -3.03 -9.12 5.89
N PRO A 67 -1.87 -8.52 5.55
CA PRO A 67 -0.58 -8.99 6.02
C PRO A 67 -0.40 -8.72 7.52
N GLU A 68 0.32 -9.59 8.20
CA GLU A 68 0.80 -9.33 9.56
C GLU A 68 1.76 -8.13 9.54
N THR A 69 1.44 -7.12 10.33
CA THR A 69 2.29 -5.94 10.52
C THR A 69 3.03 -6.11 11.83
N LEU A 70 4.28 -5.66 11.88
CA LEU A 70 5.02 -5.67 13.14
C LEU A 70 4.60 -4.48 13.97
N ASP A 71 4.50 -4.68 15.27
CA ASP A 71 4.25 -3.59 16.19
C ASP A 71 5.49 -2.70 16.39
N SER A 72 5.31 -1.60 17.11
CA SER A 72 6.37 -0.63 17.38
C SER A 72 7.53 -1.20 18.21
N TRP A 73 7.33 -2.28 18.96
CA TRP A 73 8.36 -2.94 19.74
C TRP A 73 9.21 -3.84 18.85
N GLU A 74 8.56 -4.66 18.01
CA GLU A 74 9.21 -5.57 17.06
C GLU A 74 10.07 -4.81 16.04
N LEU A 75 9.60 -3.64 15.58
CA LEU A 75 10.38 -2.74 14.72
C LEU A 75 11.66 -2.23 15.40
N LYS A 76 11.59 -1.85 16.67
CA LYS A 76 12.75 -1.38 17.46
C LYS A 76 13.76 -2.47 17.75
N GLU A 77 13.35 -3.74 17.79
CA GLU A 77 14.28 -4.86 17.87
C GLU A 77 15.05 -5.03 16.55
N ILE A 78 14.37 -4.97 15.39
CA ILE A 78 15.05 -5.07 14.08
C ILE A 78 16.09 -3.95 13.88
N ASP A 79 15.74 -2.70 14.22
CA ASP A 79 16.66 -1.55 14.10
C ASP A 79 17.87 -1.67 15.04
N ARG A 80 17.75 -2.39 16.16
CA ARG A 80 18.89 -2.63 17.07
C ARG A 80 19.91 -3.64 16.54
N TYR A 81 19.52 -4.50 15.60
CA TYR A 81 20.40 -5.51 15.01
C TYR A 81 20.89 -5.14 13.59
N ARG A 82 20.70 -3.89 13.16
CA ARG A 82 21.24 -3.32 11.91
C ARG A 82 22.40 -2.38 12.20
#